data_AF-A0A938PU15-F1
#
_entry.id   AF-A0A938PU15-F1
#
_cell.length_a   1.000
_cell.length_b   1.000
_cell.length_c   1.000
_cell.angle_alpha   90.00
_cell.angle_beta   90.00
_cell.angle_gamma   90.00
#
_symmetry.space_group_name_H-M   'P 1'
#
loop_
_entity.id
_entity.type
_entity.pdbx_description
1 polymer ?
#
loop_
_entity_poly.entity_id
_entity_poly.type
_entity_poly.pdbx_seq_one_letter_code
_entity_poly.pdbx_strand_id
1 'polypeptide(L)'
;MDLISDIVRYPVTPPPLVPSEVPDQPILVSTMADSYEIWLKATRKKLAAGALEAAPPIRQGEYDAAELLMRRINNDIYGAVALDDLFTRALEEIASDPTADISRAEELFTRARRWRVSSPTPHTADEAERDRRHAASVEAELTAVLASINDRRP
;
A
#
# COMPACT_ATOMS: atom_id res chain seq x y z
N MET A 1 48.46 30.47 56.86
CA MET A 1 48.06 30.25 55.46
C MET A 1 46.56 30.50 55.41
N ASP A 2 46.19 31.74 55.14
CA ASP A 2 44.80 32.19 55.08
C ASP A 2 44.44 32.40 53.60
N LEU A 3 43.42 31.69 53.13
CA LEU A 3 42.66 32.05 51.94
C LEU A 3 41.19 31.83 52.27
N ILE A 4 40.59 32.87 52.85
CA ILE A 4 39.16 32.98 53.09
C ILE A 4 38.47 33.27 51.76
N SER A 5 37.38 32.55 51.56
CA SER A 5 36.44 32.57 50.45
C SER A 5 35.88 33.97 50.13
N ASP A 6 36.07 34.43 48.89
CA ASP A 6 35.30 35.54 48.30
C ASP A 6 34.35 34.99 47.23
N ILE A 7 33.14 34.62 47.66
CA ILE A 7 32.00 34.43 46.74
C ILE A 7 31.25 35.75 46.69
N VAL A 8 31.44 36.48 45.59
CA VAL A 8 30.68 37.69 45.24
C VAL A 8 29.20 37.32 45.14
N ARG A 9 28.39 37.73 46.13
CA ARG A 9 26.92 37.66 46.04
C ARG A 9 26.42 38.84 45.21
N TYR A 10 26.08 38.60 43.95
CA TYR A 10 25.24 39.51 43.18
C TYR A 10 23.79 39.41 43.67
N PRO A 11 23.09 40.51 43.96
CA PRO A 11 21.64 40.48 44.17
C PRO A 11 20.96 40.22 42.83
N VAL A 12 20.41 39.01 42.65
CA VAL A 12 19.56 38.69 41.50
C VAL A 12 18.17 39.22 41.79
N THR A 13 17.85 40.40 41.28
CA THR A 13 16.47 40.88 41.25
C THR A 13 15.70 40.05 40.22
N PRO A 14 14.61 39.34 40.58
CA PRO A 14 13.82 38.63 39.59
C PRO A 14 13.20 39.65 38.61
N PRO A 15 13.19 39.38 37.30
CA PRO A 15 12.50 40.24 36.35
C PRO A 15 11.00 40.30 36.69
N PRO A 16 10.32 41.43 36.46
CA PRO A 16 8.88 41.52 36.66
C PRO A 16 8.16 40.48 35.79
N LEU A 17 7.18 39.81 36.38
CA LEU A 17 6.27 38.90 35.68
C LEU A 17 5.47 39.72 34.67
N VAL A 18 5.90 39.72 33.42
CA VAL A 18 5.05 40.16 32.31
C VAL A 18 3.96 39.08 32.17
N PRO A 19 2.65 39.43 32.27
CA PRO A 19 1.61 38.48 31.90
C PRO A 19 1.82 38.15 30.43
N SER A 20 2.28 36.93 30.17
CA SER A 20 2.39 36.39 28.82
C SER A 20 0.96 36.10 28.36
N GLU A 21 0.28 37.11 27.85
CA GLU A 21 -0.88 36.90 26.98
C GLU A 21 -0.34 36.21 25.72
N VAL A 22 -0.21 34.89 25.79
CA VAL A 22 -0.17 34.06 24.60
C VAL A 22 -1.56 34.24 23.99
N PRO A 23 -1.71 34.92 22.84
CA PRO A 23 -3.01 34.94 22.19
C PRO A 23 -3.41 33.49 21.95
N ASP A 24 -4.64 33.13 22.33
CA ASP A 24 -5.32 31.87 22.00
C ASP A 24 -5.33 31.70 20.48
N GLN A 25 -4.20 31.31 19.91
CA GLN A 25 -4.17 30.80 18.56
C GLN A 25 -4.72 29.38 18.66
N PRO A 26 -5.83 29.06 17.98
CA PRO A 26 -6.28 27.68 17.92
C PRO A 26 -5.16 26.88 17.25
N ILE A 27 -4.47 26.06 18.04
CA ILE A 27 -3.60 25.02 17.50
C ILE A 27 -4.54 24.10 16.76
N LEU A 28 -4.59 24.21 15.42
CA LEU A 28 -5.18 23.20 14.57
C LEU A 28 -4.34 21.94 14.76
N VAL A 29 -4.70 21.13 15.76
CA VAL A 29 -4.14 19.80 15.97
C VAL A 29 -4.67 18.94 14.83
N SER A 30 -4.01 19.02 13.66
CA SER A 30 -4.17 18.01 12.63
C SER A 30 -3.72 16.70 13.27
N THR A 31 -4.66 15.79 13.48
CA THR A 31 -4.35 14.53 14.12
C THR A 31 -3.55 13.67 13.14
N MET A 32 -2.74 12.74 13.66
CA MET A 32 -2.06 11.76 12.79
C MET A 32 -3.05 10.98 11.91
N ALA A 33 -4.29 10.79 12.38
CA ALA A 33 -5.36 10.17 11.62
C ALA A 33 -5.75 11.01 10.38
N ASP A 34 -5.88 12.33 10.52
CA ASP A 34 -6.21 13.22 9.40
C ASP A 34 -5.08 13.23 8.36
N SER A 35 -3.83 13.27 8.83
CA SER A 35 -2.65 13.21 7.96
C SER A 35 -2.55 11.88 7.20
N TYR A 36 -2.85 10.76 7.87
CA TYR A 36 -2.87 9.44 7.25
C TYR A 36 -3.98 9.30 6.20
N GLU A 37 -5.19 9.77 6.47
CA GLU A 37 -6.30 9.73 5.50
C GLU A 37 -6.02 10.59 4.26
N ILE A 38 -5.45 11.79 4.45
CA ILE A 38 -5.02 12.65 3.34
C ILE A 38 -3.96 11.94 2.49
N TRP A 39 -2.97 11.33 3.14
CA TRP A 39 -1.93 10.56 2.46
C TRP A 39 -2.53 9.37 1.69
N LEU A 40 -3.39 8.58 2.32
CA LEU A 40 -4.02 7.40 1.71
C LEU A 40 -4.86 7.78 0.49
N LYS A 41 -5.61 8.88 0.57
CA LYS A 41 -6.38 9.41 -0.58
C LYS A 41 -5.47 9.83 -1.73
N ALA A 42 -4.35 10.50 -1.44
CA ALA A 42 -3.38 10.88 -2.45
C ALA A 42 -2.71 9.65 -3.10
N THR A 43 -2.35 8.65 -2.29
CA THR A 43 -1.77 7.38 -2.75
C THR A 43 -2.74 6.63 -3.65
N ARG A 44 -4.00 6.47 -3.24
CA ARG A 44 -5.06 5.84 -4.05
C ARG A 44 -5.25 6.55 -5.39
N LYS A 45 -5.23 7.88 -5.41
CA LYS A 45 -5.36 8.66 -6.65
C LYS A 45 -4.19 8.39 -7.61
N LYS A 46 -2.95 8.35 -7.10
CA LYS A 46 -1.76 8.05 -7.92
C LYS A 46 -1.81 6.62 -8.47
N LEU A 47 -2.17 5.65 -7.63
CA LEU A 47 -2.31 4.25 -8.04
C LEU A 47 -3.40 4.06 -9.10
N ALA A 48 -4.54 4.75 -8.96
CA ALA A 48 -5.60 4.70 -9.97
C ALA A 48 -5.14 5.27 -11.33
N ALA A 49 -4.40 6.37 -11.33
CA ALA A 49 -3.79 6.90 -12.56
C ALA A 49 -2.76 5.92 -13.16
N GLY A 50 -1.91 5.34 -12.32
CA GLY A 50 -0.97 4.30 -12.72
C GLY A 50 -1.62 3.08 -13.34
N ALA A 51 -2.74 2.62 -12.77
CA ALA A 51 -3.50 1.48 -13.29
C ALA A 51 -4.04 1.75 -14.70
N LEU A 52 -4.47 2.99 -14.99
CA LEU A 52 -4.88 3.38 -16.34
C LEU A 52 -3.72 3.34 -17.34
N GLU A 53 -2.52 3.75 -16.91
CA GLU A 53 -1.29 3.70 -17.74
C GLU A 53 -0.75 2.26 -17.90
N ALA A 54 -0.95 1.39 -16.92
CA ALA A 54 -0.49 0.01 -16.91
C ALA A 54 -1.45 -0.97 -17.63
N ALA A 55 -2.71 -0.58 -17.85
CA ALA A 55 -3.70 -1.41 -18.54
C ALA A 55 -3.36 -1.72 -20.02
N PRO A 56 -2.88 -0.76 -20.85
CA PRO A 56 -2.50 -1.07 -22.24
C PRO A 56 -1.37 -2.11 -22.36
N PRO A 57 -0.25 -2.02 -21.61
CA PRO A 57 0.77 -3.07 -21.61
C PRO A 57 0.22 -4.46 -21.25
N ILE A 58 -0.69 -4.56 -20.28
CA ILE A 58 -1.36 -5.84 -19.93
C ILE A 58 -2.18 -6.39 -21.09
N ARG A 59 -2.88 -5.51 -21.82
CA ARG A 59 -3.63 -5.93 -23.02
C ARG A 59 -2.71 -6.43 -24.13
N GLN A 60 -1.49 -5.95 -24.19
CA GLN A 60 -0.46 -6.32 -25.16
C GLN A 60 0.39 -7.53 -24.73
N GLY A 61 0.19 -8.05 -23.50
CA GLY A 61 1.02 -9.13 -22.94
C GLY A 61 2.36 -8.64 -22.37
N GLU A 62 2.57 -7.33 -22.28
CA GLU A 62 3.77 -6.70 -21.72
C GLU A 62 3.67 -6.56 -20.19
N TYR A 63 3.47 -7.68 -19.49
CA TYR A 63 3.17 -7.69 -18.06
C TYR A 63 4.27 -7.11 -17.17
N ASP A 64 5.53 -7.37 -17.51
CA ASP A 64 6.66 -6.84 -16.75
C ASP A 64 6.76 -5.30 -16.87
N ALA A 65 6.36 -4.74 -18.01
CA ALA A 65 6.30 -3.30 -18.20
C ALA A 65 5.19 -2.67 -17.34
N ALA A 66 4.01 -3.32 -17.27
CA ALA A 66 2.92 -2.91 -16.38
C ALA A 66 3.34 -2.93 -14.90
N GLU A 67 4.03 -3.99 -14.48
CA GLU A 67 4.52 -4.12 -13.12
C GLU A 67 5.57 -3.07 -12.78
N LEU A 68 6.51 -2.83 -13.69
CA LEU A 68 7.53 -1.81 -13.49
C LEU A 68 6.91 -0.42 -13.40
N LEU A 69 5.87 -0.12 -14.18
CA LEU A 69 5.11 1.13 -14.08
C LEU A 69 4.49 1.29 -12.68
N MET A 70 3.74 0.29 -12.22
CA MET A 70 3.08 0.34 -10.93
C MET A 70 4.07 0.40 -9.76
N ARG A 71 5.15 -0.38 -9.81
CA ARG A 71 6.18 -0.38 -8.76
C ARG A 71 6.96 0.93 -8.66
N ARG A 72 7.11 1.66 -9.78
CA ARG A 72 7.69 3.02 -9.74
C ARG A 72 6.77 4.03 -9.06
N ILE A 73 5.46 3.82 -9.10
CA ILE A 73 4.48 4.65 -8.41
C ILE A 73 4.43 4.28 -6.93
N ASN A 74 4.35 2.99 -6.64
CA ASN A 74 4.38 2.47 -5.28
C ASN A 74 4.93 1.03 -5.23
N ASN A 75 5.97 0.82 -4.43
CA ASN A 75 6.61 -0.49 -4.20
C ASN A 75 6.29 -1.06 -2.79
N ASP A 76 5.29 -0.51 -2.11
CA ASP A 76 4.76 -1.02 -0.84
C ASP A 76 3.53 -1.93 -1.04
N ILE A 77 2.86 -2.27 0.08
CA ILE A 77 1.65 -3.09 0.10
C ILE A 77 0.49 -2.51 -0.73
N TYR A 78 0.32 -1.19 -0.80
CA TYR A 78 -0.72 -0.57 -1.61
C TYR A 78 -0.43 -0.71 -3.11
N GLY A 79 0.86 -0.71 -3.49
CA GLY A 79 1.29 -1.03 -4.85
C GLY A 79 1.01 -2.48 -5.22
N ALA A 80 1.28 -3.42 -4.31
CA ALA A 80 0.97 -4.83 -4.50
C ALA A 80 -0.54 -5.08 -4.66
N VAL A 81 -1.37 -4.48 -3.81
CA VAL A 81 -2.84 -4.56 -3.92
C VAL A 81 -3.32 -3.98 -5.25
N ALA A 82 -2.77 -2.85 -5.69
CA ALA A 82 -3.17 -2.26 -6.97
C ALA A 82 -2.77 -3.15 -8.17
N LEU A 83 -1.66 -3.87 -8.09
CA LEU A 83 -1.25 -4.83 -9.13
C LEU A 83 -2.13 -6.07 -9.15
N ASP A 84 -2.48 -6.61 -7.98
CA ASP A 84 -3.46 -7.69 -7.86
C ASP A 84 -4.81 -7.32 -8.50
N ASP A 85 -5.38 -6.18 -8.12
CA ASP A 85 -6.63 -5.67 -8.70
C ASP A 85 -6.55 -5.54 -10.22
N LEU A 86 -5.42 -5.03 -10.73
CA LEU A 86 -5.21 -4.81 -12.14
C LEU A 86 -5.15 -6.12 -12.94
N PHE A 87 -4.40 -7.12 -12.45
CA PHE A 87 -4.32 -8.44 -13.09
C PHE A 87 -5.62 -9.24 -12.97
N THR A 88 -6.30 -9.13 -11.82
CA THR A 88 -7.60 -9.78 -11.61
C THR A 88 -8.65 -9.26 -12.59
N ARG A 89 -8.76 -7.94 -12.76
CA ARG A 89 -9.68 -7.35 -13.75
C ARG A 89 -9.35 -7.79 -15.17
N ALA A 90 -8.07 -7.83 -15.53
CA ALA A 90 -7.67 -8.32 -16.85
C ALA A 90 -8.01 -9.81 -17.06
N LEU A 91 -7.90 -10.63 -16.01
CA LEU A 91 -8.30 -12.04 -16.04
C LEU A 91 -9.82 -12.17 -16.20
N GLU A 92 -10.61 -11.37 -15.49
CA GLU A 92 -12.08 -11.33 -15.62
C GLU A 92 -12.52 -10.87 -17.01
N GLU A 93 -11.85 -9.87 -17.58
CA GLU A 93 -12.07 -9.42 -18.97
C GLU A 93 -11.83 -10.57 -19.96
N ILE A 94 -10.73 -11.31 -19.80
CA ILE A 94 -10.44 -12.51 -20.59
C ILE A 94 -11.50 -13.60 -20.36
N ALA A 95 -11.96 -13.78 -19.12
CA ALA A 95 -12.98 -14.77 -18.78
C ALA A 95 -14.34 -14.48 -19.40
N SER A 96 -14.60 -13.22 -19.75
CA SER A 96 -15.82 -12.82 -20.45
C SER A 96 -15.80 -13.12 -21.96
N ASP A 97 -14.63 -13.42 -22.55
CA ASP A 97 -14.46 -13.70 -23.98
C ASP A 97 -14.30 -15.21 -24.26
N PRO A 98 -15.26 -15.87 -24.95
CA PRO A 98 -15.20 -17.31 -25.24
C PRO A 98 -14.07 -17.69 -26.22
N THR A 99 -13.49 -16.72 -26.92
CA THR A 99 -12.37 -16.93 -27.86
C THR A 99 -11.00 -16.72 -27.22
N ALA A 100 -10.96 -16.46 -25.92
CA ALA A 100 -9.73 -16.03 -25.27
C ALA A 100 -8.64 -17.12 -25.21
N ASP A 101 -7.40 -16.64 -25.27
CA ASP A 101 -6.20 -17.46 -25.12
C ASP A 101 -6.01 -17.90 -23.66
N ILE A 102 -6.04 -19.22 -23.45
CA ILE A 102 -5.89 -19.81 -22.12
C ILE A 102 -4.48 -19.57 -21.55
N SER A 103 -3.45 -19.55 -22.39
CA SER A 103 -2.06 -19.30 -21.96
C SER A 103 -1.94 -17.89 -21.38
N ARG A 104 -2.66 -16.95 -21.99
CA ARG A 104 -2.76 -15.57 -21.52
C ARG A 104 -3.53 -15.48 -20.19
N ALA A 105 -4.59 -16.25 -20.03
CA ALA A 105 -5.34 -16.33 -18.78
C ALA A 105 -4.50 -16.92 -17.63
N GLU A 106 -3.75 -17.98 -17.89
CA GLU A 106 -2.87 -18.64 -16.92
C GLU A 106 -1.73 -17.71 -16.43
N GLU A 107 -1.16 -16.91 -17.33
CA GLU A 107 -0.14 -15.92 -16.97
C GLU A 107 -0.73 -14.81 -16.07
N LEU A 108 -1.92 -14.28 -16.42
CA LEU A 108 -2.63 -13.31 -15.58
C LEU A 108 -2.99 -13.88 -14.21
N PHE A 109 -3.48 -15.13 -14.17
CA PHE A 109 -3.75 -15.87 -12.94
C PHE A 109 -2.51 -15.94 -12.05
N THR A 110 -1.38 -16.36 -12.63
CA THR A 110 -0.12 -16.54 -11.90
C THR A 110 0.36 -15.22 -11.30
N ARG A 111 0.22 -14.11 -12.05
CA ARG A 111 0.61 -12.79 -11.59
C ARG A 111 -0.33 -12.20 -10.55
N ALA A 112 -1.65 -12.31 -10.74
CA ALA A 112 -2.63 -11.89 -9.75
C ALA A 112 -2.40 -12.62 -8.42
N ARG A 113 -2.27 -13.94 -8.47
CA ARG A 113 -1.95 -14.78 -7.31
C ARG A 113 -0.68 -14.30 -6.61
N ARG A 114 0.42 -14.12 -7.34
CA ARG A 114 1.71 -13.69 -6.76
C ARG A 114 1.58 -12.39 -5.96
N TRP A 115 0.84 -11.42 -6.47
CA TRP A 115 0.67 -10.13 -5.80
C TRP A 115 -0.30 -10.22 -4.61
N ARG A 116 -1.41 -10.96 -4.76
CA ARG A 116 -2.40 -11.13 -3.70
C ARG A 116 -1.86 -11.90 -2.50
N VAL A 117 -1.00 -12.90 -2.71
CA VAL A 117 -0.38 -13.69 -1.63
C VAL A 117 0.97 -13.15 -1.17
N SER A 118 1.40 -11.98 -1.66
CA SER A 118 2.65 -11.36 -1.22
C SER A 118 2.51 -10.82 0.21
N SER A 119 2.67 -11.72 1.18
CA SER A 119 2.70 -11.42 2.61
C SER A 119 4.14 -11.26 3.10
N PRO A 120 4.40 -10.42 4.11
CA PRO A 120 5.63 -10.49 4.89
C PRO A 120 5.90 -11.92 5.42
N THR A 121 7.15 -12.25 5.69
CA THR A 121 7.47 -13.55 6.29
C THR A 121 6.79 -13.65 7.66
N PRO A 122 5.97 -14.68 7.92
CA PRO A 122 5.30 -14.83 9.21
C PRO A 122 6.33 -15.05 10.33
N HIS A 123 6.12 -14.41 11.47
CA HIS A 123 6.99 -14.49 12.64
C HIS A 123 6.44 -15.45 13.71
N THR A 124 5.18 -15.86 13.57
CA THR A 124 4.48 -16.78 14.48
C THR A 124 3.77 -17.90 13.72
N ALA A 125 3.47 -19.00 14.43
CA ALA A 125 2.70 -20.11 13.86
C ALA A 125 1.28 -19.70 13.46
N ASP A 126 0.66 -18.79 14.23
CA ASP A 126 -0.68 -18.28 13.94
C ASP A 126 -0.71 -17.40 12.69
N GLU A 127 0.32 -16.58 12.47
CA GLU A 127 0.49 -15.83 11.21
C GLU A 127 0.71 -16.78 10.03
N ALA A 128 1.54 -17.80 10.18
CA ALA A 128 1.78 -18.78 9.11
C ALA A 128 0.52 -19.58 8.74
N GLU A 129 -0.32 -19.94 9.71
CA GLU A 129 -1.62 -20.58 9.46
C GLU A 129 -2.59 -19.62 8.77
N ARG A 130 -2.64 -18.36 9.20
CA ARG A 130 -3.48 -17.33 8.58
C ARG A 130 -3.10 -17.10 7.12
N ASP A 131 -1.80 -16.99 6.85
CA ASP A 131 -1.26 -16.82 5.50
C ASP A 131 -1.56 -18.03 4.61
N ARG A 132 -1.43 -19.26 5.14
CA ARG A 132 -1.83 -20.48 4.42
C ARG A 132 -3.31 -20.51 4.07
N ARG A 133 -4.19 -20.15 5.01
CA ARG A 133 -5.65 -20.08 4.74
C ARG A 133 -5.98 -19.00 3.72
N HIS A 134 -5.33 -17.84 3.82
CA HIS A 134 -5.51 -16.76 2.87
C HIS A 134 -5.08 -17.20 1.46
N ALA A 135 -3.89 -17.77 1.31
CA ALA A 135 -3.39 -18.28 0.04
C ALA A 135 -4.33 -19.35 -0.57
N ALA A 136 -4.87 -20.25 0.25
CA ALA A 136 -5.84 -21.25 -0.20
C ALA A 136 -7.17 -20.64 -0.69
N SER A 137 -7.67 -19.60 0.00
CA SER A 137 -8.87 -18.86 -0.44
C SER A 137 -8.64 -18.16 -1.78
N VAL A 138 -7.50 -17.48 -1.91
CA VAL A 138 -7.10 -16.78 -3.14
C VAL A 138 -6.98 -17.76 -4.31
N GLU A 139 -6.35 -18.91 -4.08
CA GLU A 139 -6.24 -19.96 -5.10
C GLU A 139 -7.62 -20.41 -5.59
N ALA A 140 -8.55 -20.67 -4.67
CA ALA A 140 -9.90 -21.10 -5.00
C ALA A 140 -10.68 -20.07 -5.81
N GLU A 141 -10.60 -18.79 -5.41
CA GLU A 141 -11.25 -17.68 -6.13
C GLU A 141 -10.74 -17.54 -7.56
N LEU A 142 -9.41 -17.46 -7.74
CA LEU A 142 -8.82 -17.30 -9.06
C LEU A 142 -9.02 -18.56 -9.93
N THR A 143 -9.01 -19.75 -9.33
CA THR A 143 -9.25 -21.01 -10.05
C THR A 143 -10.67 -21.07 -10.58
N ALA A 144 -11.66 -20.57 -9.82
CA ALA A 144 -13.04 -20.48 -10.28
C ALA A 144 -13.17 -19.58 -11.52
N VAL A 145 -12.42 -18.47 -11.56
CA VAL A 145 -12.38 -17.59 -12.75
C VAL A 145 -11.77 -18.33 -13.94
N LEU A 146 -10.63 -19.01 -13.75
CA LEU A 146 -9.96 -19.75 -14.83
C LEU A 146 -10.81 -20.93 -15.33
N ALA A 147 -11.46 -21.68 -14.45
CA ALA A 147 -12.36 -22.78 -14.83
C ALA A 147 -13.53 -22.29 -15.70
N SER A 148 -14.06 -21.10 -15.40
CA SER A 148 -15.15 -20.51 -16.19
C SER A 148 -14.77 -20.24 -17.66
N ILE A 149 -13.48 -20.09 -17.97
CA ILE A 149 -12.96 -19.98 -19.35
C ILE A 149 -13.03 -21.33 -20.05
N ASN A 150 -12.58 -22.39 -19.37
CA ASN A 150 -12.54 -23.74 -19.94
C ASN A 150 -13.94 -24.28 -20.24
N ASP A 151 -14.92 -24.02 -19.37
CA ASP A 151 -16.31 -24.49 -19.53
C ASP A 151 -17.05 -23.80 -20.70
N ARG A 152 -16.54 -22.66 -21.19
CA ARG A 152 -17.16 -21.86 -22.27
C ARG A 152 -16.58 -22.15 -23.65
N ARG A 153 -15.58 -23.03 -23.76
CA ARG A 153 -15.00 -23.39 -25.06
C ARG A 153 -15.92 -24.38 -25.81
N PRO A 154 -16.20 -24.13 -27.10
CA PRO A 154 -16.99 -25.03 -27.94
C PRO A 154 -16.25 -26.32 -28.32
#